data_AF-F5RI83-F1
#
_entry.id   AF-F5RI83-F1
#
_cell.length_a   1.000
_cell.length_b   1.000
_cell.length_c   1.000
_cell.angle_alpha   90.00
_cell.angle_beta   90.00
_cell.angle_gamma   90.00
#
_symmetry.space_group_name_H-M   'P 1'
#
loop_
_entity.id
_entity.type
_entity.pdbx_description
1 polymer ?
#
loop_
_entity_poly.entity_id
_entity_poly.type
_entity_poly.pdbx_seq_one_letter_code
_entity_poly.pdbx_strand_id
1 'polypeptide(L)'
;MSTACTTDYIVDLSNHSNRLRLESAVPGRPLKVVVRDPAQPDGPALHGTGLLSADRTVFAIDIPVAGGMHHQTCDWATLSAALDAESEFD
;
A
#
# COMPACT_ATOMS: atom_id res chain seq x y z
N MET A 1 3.99 -7.56 15.04
CA MET A 1 3.39 -6.83 13.91
C MET A 1 4.53 -6.19 13.15
N SER A 2 5.10 -6.90 12.17
CA SER A 2 6.19 -6.37 11.35
C SER A 2 5.57 -5.40 10.36
N THR A 3 5.78 -4.11 10.57
CA THR A 3 5.29 -3.07 9.65
C THR A 3 6.04 -3.23 8.33
N ALA A 4 5.33 -3.65 7.28
CA ALA A 4 5.87 -3.82 5.93
C ALA A 4 6.44 -2.53 5.33
N CYS A 5 6.12 -1.36 5.89
CA CYS A 5 6.44 -0.05 5.35
C CYS A 5 7.23 0.83 6.32
N THR A 6 8.15 1.62 5.77
CA THR A 6 8.74 2.81 6.42
C THR A 6 7.61 3.83 6.61
N THR A 7 7.22 4.08 7.87
CA THR A 7 5.80 4.28 8.23
C THR A 7 5.34 5.74 8.27
N ASP A 8 4.12 6.00 7.76
CA ASP A 8 3.13 6.95 8.30
C ASP A 8 1.71 6.48 7.96
N TYR A 9 1.48 5.88 6.79
CA TYR A 9 0.18 5.30 6.39
C TYR A 9 0.25 3.79 6.18
N ILE A 10 -0.86 3.11 6.46
CA ILE A 10 -1.00 1.65 6.33
C ILE A 10 -1.74 1.34 5.02
N VAL A 11 -1.21 0.43 4.20
CA VAL A 11 -1.92 -0.06 3.00
C VAL A 11 -3.20 -0.78 3.42
N ASP A 12 -4.34 -0.35 2.89
CA ASP A 12 -5.64 -0.91 3.25
C ASP A 12 -5.91 -2.22 2.51
N LEU A 13 -5.53 -3.35 3.13
CA LEU A 13 -5.78 -4.68 2.58
C LEU A 13 -7.23 -5.16 2.82
N SER A 14 -7.99 -4.50 3.71
CA SER A 14 -9.42 -4.83 3.86
C SER A 14 -10.25 -4.39 2.66
N ASN A 15 -9.75 -3.43 1.88
CA ASN A 15 -10.37 -2.98 0.64
C ASN A 15 -10.10 -3.98 -0.51
N HIS A 16 -11.10 -4.78 -0.87
CA HIS A 16 -11.00 -5.78 -1.94
C HIS A 16 -10.49 -5.20 -3.28
N SER A 17 -10.99 -4.03 -3.68
CA SER A 17 -10.52 -3.38 -4.92
C SER A 17 -9.06 -2.92 -4.84
N ASN A 18 -8.55 -2.60 -3.65
CA ASN A 18 -7.16 -2.28 -3.44
C ASN A 18 -6.28 -3.53 -3.55
N ARG A 19 -6.69 -4.64 -2.93
CA ARG A 19 -5.98 -5.93 -3.03
C ARG A 19 -5.81 -6.38 -4.48
N LEU A 20 -6.88 -6.40 -5.26
CA LEU A 20 -6.82 -6.79 -6.68
C LEU A 20 -5.81 -5.96 -7.49
N ARG A 21 -5.67 -4.66 -7.19
CA ARG A 21 -4.69 -3.80 -7.87
C ARG A 21 -3.25 -4.10 -7.44
N LEU A 22 -3.06 -4.46 -6.17
CA LEU A 22 -1.76 -4.85 -5.65
C LEU A 22 -1.34 -6.23 -6.16
N GLU A 23 -2.24 -7.20 -6.19
CA GLU A 23 -2.02 -8.53 -6.78
C GLU A 23 -1.66 -8.45 -8.27
N SER A 24 -2.28 -7.51 -8.99
CA SER A 24 -1.98 -7.25 -10.41
C SER A 24 -0.87 -6.21 -10.64
N ALA A 25 -0.10 -5.84 -9.61
CA ALA A 25 0.96 -4.85 -9.73
C ALA A 25 2.03 -5.28 -10.74
N VAL A 26 2.33 -4.39 -11.68
CA VAL A 26 3.39 -4.57 -12.68
C VAL A 26 4.54 -3.63 -12.34
N PRO A 27 5.79 -4.12 -12.26
CA PRO A 27 6.95 -3.27 -12.02
C PRO A 27 7.03 -2.08 -12.99
N GLY A 28 7.34 -0.91 -12.46
CA GLY A 28 7.43 0.34 -13.24
C GLY A 28 6.10 0.91 -13.72
N ARG A 29 4.96 0.28 -13.40
CA ARG A 29 3.62 0.78 -13.76
C ARG A 29 2.92 1.37 -12.53
N PRO A 30 2.53 2.66 -12.55
CA PRO A 30 1.77 3.25 -11.45
C PRO A 30 0.40 2.60 -11.28
N LEU A 31 -0.04 2.44 -10.03
CA LEU A 31 -1.38 1.96 -9.67
C LEU A 31 -1.98 2.78 -8.53
N LYS A 32 -3.32 2.85 -8.47
CA LYS A 32 -4.01 3.55 -7.37
C LYS A 32 -4.02 2.68 -6.12
N VAL A 33 -3.45 3.18 -5.03
CA VAL A 33 -3.39 2.51 -3.73
C VAL A 33 -4.36 3.18 -2.75
N VAL A 34 -5.03 2.39 -1.94
CA VAL A 34 -5.81 2.85 -0.79
C VAL A 34 -4.97 2.64 0.47
N VAL A 35 -4.87 3.68 1.29
CA VAL A 35 -4.14 3.65 2.55
C VAL A 35 -4.99 4.24 3.67
N ARG A 36 -4.67 3.93 4.92
CA ARG A 36 -5.32 4.47 6.12
C ARG A 36 -4.32 5.16 7.01
N ASP A 37 -4.77 6.22 7.66
CA ASP A 37 -4.01 6.91 8.69
C ASP A 37 -4.16 6.16 10.02
N PRO A 38 -3.10 5.56 10.58
CA PRO A 38 -3.17 4.90 11.87
C PRO A 38 -3.48 5.85 13.03
N ALA A 39 -3.21 7.16 12.88
CA ALA A 39 -3.57 8.17 13.87
C ALA A 39 -5.08 8.53 13.81
N GLN A 40 -5.77 8.17 12.71
CA GLN A 40 -7.21 8.36 12.54
C GLN A 40 -7.87 7.07 12.04
N PRO A 41 -8.06 6.06 12.92
CA PRO A 41 -8.60 4.76 12.51
C PRO A 41 -10.01 4.82 11.89
N ASP A 42 -10.84 5.75 12.37
CA ASP A 42 -12.19 6.02 11.87
C ASP A 42 -12.23 7.12 10.80
N GLY A 43 -11.05 7.62 10.40
CA GLY A 43 -10.90 8.61 9.35
C GLY A 43 -11.21 8.05 7.97
N PRO A 44 -11.44 8.92 6.97
CA PRO A 44 -11.66 8.47 5.60
C PRO A 44 -10.40 7.79 5.05
N ALA A 45 -10.61 6.82 4.15
CA ALA A 45 -9.51 6.22 3.42
C ALA A 45 -8.81 7.26 2.54
N LEU A 46 -7.49 7.16 2.47
CA LEU A 46 -6.64 8.01 1.64
C LEU A 46 -6.27 7.28 0.36
N HIS A 47 -5.98 8.05 -0.69
CA HIS A 47 -5.65 7.51 -2.00
C HIS A 47 -4.27 7.98 -2.42
N GLY A 48 -3.37 7.04 -2.64
CA GLY A 48 -2.02 7.28 -3.15
C GLY A 48 -1.78 6.66 -4.52
N THR A 49 -0.58 6.90 -5.03
CA THR A 49 -0.03 6.26 -6.23
C THR A 49 1.08 5.32 -5.81
N GLY A 50 0.91 4.04 -6.09
CA GLY A 50 1.90 3.00 -5.83
C GLY A 50 2.75 2.69 -7.05
N LEU A 51 4.02 2.37 -6.83
CA LEU A 51 4.96 1.95 -7.87
C LEU A 51 5.84 0.80 -7.35
N LEU A 52 5.73 -0.36 -7.99
CA LEU A 52 6.60 -1.51 -7.72
C LEU A 52 7.94 -1.33 -8.45
N SER A 53 9.04 -1.51 -7.74
CA SER A 53 10.39 -1.46 -8.30
C SER A 53 10.64 -2.59 -9.31
N ALA A 54 11.56 -2.36 -10.27
CA ALA A 54 11.87 -3.31 -11.34
C ALA A 54 12.33 -4.69 -10.82
N ASP A 55 13.05 -4.70 -9.70
CA ASP A 55 13.54 -5.89 -8.99
C ASP A 55 12.53 -6.49 -8.00
N ARG A 56 11.33 -5.90 -7.87
CA ARG A 56 10.24 -6.33 -6.98
C ARG A 56 10.63 -6.42 -5.51
N THR A 57 11.56 -5.58 -5.07
CA THR A 57 11.98 -5.50 -3.66
C THR A 57 11.25 -4.40 -2.91
N VAL A 58 10.94 -3.29 -3.59
CA VAL A 58 10.38 -2.09 -2.98
C VAL A 58 9.08 -1.69 -3.67
N PHE A 59 8.10 -1.31 -2.86
CA PHE A 59 6.87 -0.67 -3.31
C PHE A 59 6.79 0.75 -2.76
N ALA A 60 6.99 1.73 -3.62
CA ALA A 60 6.89 3.14 -3.27
C ALA A 60 5.43 3.61 -3.33
N ILE A 61 5.03 4.49 -2.41
CA ILE A 61 3.68 5.06 -2.36
C ILE A 61 3.79 6.56 -2.14
N ASP A 62 3.23 7.33 -3.07
CA ASP A 62 3.06 8.78 -2.96
C ASP A 62 1.61 9.10 -2.56
N ILE A 63 1.43 9.79 -1.43
CA ILE A 63 0.13 10.06 -0.81
C ILE A 63 -0.06 11.59 -0.74
N PRO A 64 -1.04 12.17 -1.48
CA PRO A 64 -1.35 13.57 -1.38
C PRO A 64 -2.01 13.87 -0.02
N VAL A 65 -1.41 14.76 0.75
CA VAL A 65 -1.86 15.21 2.07
C VAL A 65 -1.95 16.73 2.10
N ALA A 66 -2.60 17.30 3.11
CA ALA A 66 -2.81 18.75 3.19
C ALA A 66 -1.50 19.58 3.14
N GLY A 67 -0.38 19.00 3.57
CA GLY A 67 0.96 19.63 3.57
C GLY A 67 1.81 19.37 2.32
N GLY A 68 1.30 18.65 1.30
CA GLY A 68 2.05 18.30 0.10
C GLY A 68 1.94 16.81 -0.25
N MET A 69 3.05 16.20 -0.66
CA MET A 69 3.12 14.77 -0.94
C MET A 69 3.90 14.05 0.15
N HIS A 70 3.29 13.07 0.78
CA HIS A 70 3.97 12.14 1.66
C HIS A 70 4.48 10.95 0.83
N HIS A 71 5.76 10.61 0.96
CA HIS A 71 6.37 9.49 0.26
C HIS A 71 6.79 8.43 1.26
N GLN A 72 6.34 7.19 1.05
CA GLN A 72 6.76 6.03 1.84
C GLN A 72 7.14 4.86 0.96
N THR A 73 7.92 3.93 1.52
CA THR A 73 8.30 2.69 0.84
C THR A 73 7.97 1.48 1.69
N CYS A 74 7.51 0.42 1.04
CA CYS A 74 7.24 -0.88 1.64
C CYS A 74 8.18 -1.94 1.08
N ASP A 75 8.61 -2.86 1.94
CA ASP A 75 9.19 -4.12 1.51
C ASP A 75 8.10 -4.92 0.79
N TRP A 76 8.31 -5.17 -0.50
CA TRP A 76 7.29 -5.82 -1.33
C TRP A 76 7.04 -7.26 -0.90
N ALA A 77 8.06 -7.99 -0.45
CA ALA A 77 7.90 -9.38 0.00
C ALA A 77 6.96 -9.46 1.20
N THR A 78 7.11 -8.55 2.17
CA THR A 78 6.24 -8.47 3.35
C THR A 78 4.82 -8.03 2.97
N LEU A 79 4.67 -7.05 2.07
CA LEU A 79 3.36 -6.62 1.59
C LEU A 79 2.63 -7.71 0.81
N SER A 80 3.35 -8.44 -0.06
CA SER A 80 2.82 -9.57 -0.82
C SER A 80 2.37 -10.70 0.11
N ALA A 81 3.18 -11.05 1.11
CA ALA A 81 2.79 -12.08 2.08
C ALA A 81 1.55 -11.69 2.88
N ALA A 82 1.38 -10.39 3.21
CA ALA A 82 0.17 -9.90 3.86
C ALA A 82 -1.05 -9.92 2.92
N LEU A 83 -0.86 -9.64 1.62
CA LEU A 83 -1.91 -9.77 0.61
C LEU A 83 -2.39 -11.21 0.48
N ASP A 84 -1.46 -12.16 0.36
CA ASP A 84 -1.77 -13.59 0.24
C ASP A 84 -2.60 -14.07 1.44
N ALA A 85 -2.21 -13.67 2.65
CA ALA A 85 -2.92 -14.03 3.87
C ALA A 85 -4.37 -13.51 3.88
N GLU A 86 -4.64 -12.31 3.37
CA GLU A 86 -6.00 -11.75 3.30
C GLU A 86 -6.86 -12.43 2.22
N SER A 87 -6.25 -12.93 1.15
CA SER A 87 -6.94 -13.63 0.07
C SER A 87 -7.31 -15.08 0.42
N GLU A 88 -6.64 -15.69 1.42
CA GLU A 88 -7.03 -17.01 1.95
C GLU A 88 -8.36 -17.00 2.73
N PHE A 89 -8.87 -15.82 3.10
CA PHE A 89 -10.12 -15.66 3.85
C PHE A 89 -11.31 -15.16 3.00
N ASP A 90 -11.13 -14.98 1.68
CA ASP A 90 -12.16 -14.52 0.73
C ASP A 90 -12.83 -15.70 -0.03
#